data_AF-A0A357YGV3-F1
#
_entry.id   AF-A0A357YGV3-F1
#
_cell.length_a   1.000
_cell.length_b   1.000
_cell.length_c   1.000
_cell.angle_alpha   90.00
_cell.angle_beta   90.00
_cell.angle_gamma   90.00
#
_symmetry.space_group_name_H-M   'P 1'
#
loop_
_entity.id
_entity.type
_entity.pdbx_description
1 polymer ?
#
loop_
_entity_poly.entity_id
_entity_poly.type
_entity_poly.pdbx_seq_one_letter_code
_entity_poly.pdbx_strand_id
1 'polypeptide(L)' 'PLIDDEVTTVAGQGGLGLDIDITSWLRLDVGYRFFYVRPEFTQSNGSDVTIDYREHSALVGAVVKF' A
#
# COMPACT_ATOMS: atom_id res chain seq x y z
N PRO A 1 -24.14 -5.53 -15.69
CA PRO A 1 -23.26 -4.50 -16.29
C PRO A 1 -23.84 -3.10 -16.05
N LEU A 2 -23.71 -2.58 -14.83
CA LEU A 2 -24.22 -1.25 -14.51
C LEU A 2 -23.28 -0.62 -13.48
N ILE A 3 -22.70 0.51 -13.91
CA ILE A 3 -21.80 1.41 -13.20
C ILE A 3 -20.32 1.03 -13.34
N ASP A 4 -19.84 1.39 -14.52
CA ASP A 4 -18.46 1.79 -14.81
C ASP A 4 -18.28 3.26 -14.33
N ASP A 5 -18.44 3.51 -13.03
CA ASP A 5 -18.02 4.80 -12.45
C ASP A 5 -16.60 4.62 -11.94
N GLU A 6 -15.62 5.02 -12.76
CA GLU A 6 -14.24 5.21 -12.31
C GLU A 6 -14.20 6.36 -11.29
N VAL A 7 -14.25 6.00 -10.00
CA VAL A 7 -14.04 6.95 -8.91
C VAL A 7 -12.54 7.19 -8.76
N THR A 8 -12.08 8.31 -9.31
CA THR A 8 -10.71 8.76 -9.12
C THR A 8 -10.55 9.31 -7.71
N THR A 9 -9.74 8.65 -6.89
CA THR A 9 -9.42 9.08 -5.53
C THR A 9 -7.92 9.27 -5.36
N VAL A 10 -7.53 10.22 -4.51
CA VAL A 10 -6.13 10.37 -4.12
C VAL A 10 -5.78 9.26 -3.13
N ALA A 11 -4.80 8.45 -3.51
CA ALA A 11 -4.19 7.45 -2.64
C ALA A 11 -2.80 7.94 -2.20
N GLY A 12 -2.49 7.77 -0.92
CA GLY A 12 -1.18 8.07 -0.35
C GLY A 12 -0.49 6.79 0.10
N GLN A 13 0.79 6.66 -0.24
CA GLN A 13 1.64 5.61 0.32
C GLN A 13 2.96 6.19 0.79
N GLY A 14 3.46 5.65 1.89
CA GLY A 14 4.74 6.02 2.48
C GLY A 14 5.34 4.81 3.19
N GLY A 15 6.66 4.77 3.30
CA GLY A 15 7.32 3.65 3.95
C GLY A 15 8.75 3.98 4.35
N LEU A 16 9.28 3.15 5.23
CA LEU A 16 10.66 3.19 5.68
C LEU A 16 11.25 1.80 5.48
N GLY A 17 12.53 1.76 5.13
CA GLY A 17 13.27 0.52 4.91
C GLY A 17 14.63 0.60 5.58
N LEU A 18 15.12 -0.55 6.03
CA LEU A 18 16.46 -0.75 6.55
C LEU A 18 17.12 -1.90 5.81
N ASP A 19 18.26 -1.60 5.21
CA ASP A 19 19.12 -2.58 4.57
C ASP A 19 20.27 -2.88 5.52
N ILE A 20 20.44 -4.15 5.87
CA ILE A 20 21.47 -4.61 6.80
C ILE A 20 22.38 -5.60 6.07
N ASP A 21 23.61 -5.17 5.82
CA ASP A 21 24.65 -6.04 5.27
C ASP A 21 25.17 -6.96 6.38
N ILE A 22 24.80 -8.26 6.30
CA ILE A 22 25.21 -9.28 7.27
C ILE A 22 26.59 -9.83 6.90
N THR A 23 26.82 -10.07 5.61
CA THR A 23 28.12 -10.49 5.06
C THR A 23 28.37 -9.83 3.70
N SER A 24 29.55 -10.04 3.12
CA SER A 24 29.87 -9.54 1.77
C SER A 24 28.93 -10.09 0.68
N TRP A 25 28.31 -11.24 0.92
CA TRP A 25 27.42 -11.93 -0.01
C TRP A 25 25.95 -11.95 0.44
N LEU A 26 25.61 -11.43 1.63
CA LEU A 26 24.24 -11.47 2.17
C LEU A 26 23.81 -10.13 2.76
N ARG A 27 22.67 -9.63 2.29
CA ARG A 27 21.94 -8.48 2.85
C ARG A 27 20.55 -8.91 3.32
N LEU A 28 20.10 -8.35 4.43
CA LEU A 28 18.71 -8.43 4.89
C LEU A 28 18.03 -7.08 4.67
N ASP A 29 16.81 -7.11 4.16
CA ASP A 29 16.00 -5.92 3.92
C ASP A 29 14.74 -6.01 4.79
N VAL A 30 14.56 -5.03 5.67
CA VAL A 30 13.36 -4.93 6.51
C VAL A 30 12.64 -3.64 6.14
N GLY A 31 11.42 -3.78 5.65
CA GLY A 31 10.60 -2.68 5.18
C GLY A 31 9.30 -2.57 5.93
N TYR A 32 8.80 -1.36 6.06
CA TYR A 32 7.45 -1.07 6.48
C TYR A 32 6.81 -0.10 5.50
N ARG A 33 5.61 -0.44 5.03
CA ARG A 33 4.81 0.38 4.13
C ARG A 33 3.45 0.64 4.75
N PHE A 34 3.08 1.91 4.73
CA PHE A 34 1.75 2.39 5.05
C PHE A 34 1.07 2.86 3.76
N PHE A 35 -0.16 2.40 3.56
CA PHE A 35 -1.01 2.83 2.46
C PHE A 35 -2.34 3.33 3.01
N TYR A 36 -2.82 4.43 2.45
CA TYR A 36 -4.08 5.05 2.81
C TYR A 36 -4.82 5.53 1.56
N VAL A 37 -6.11 5.22 1.50
CA VAL A 37 -7.01 5.76 0.48
C VAL A 37 -8.40 5.94 1.08
N ARG A 38 -9.08 7.00 0.66
CA ARG A 38 -10.44 7.30 1.11
C ARG A 38 -11.36 7.62 -0.07
N PRO A 39 -11.84 6.61 -0.83
CA PRO A 39 -12.77 6.85 -1.90
C PRO A 39 -14.17 7.20 -1.36
N GLU A 40 -14.83 8.10 -2.06
CA GLU A 40 -16.22 8.50 -1.83
C GLU A 40 -17.02 8.20 -3.10
N PHE A 41 -18.13 7.46 -2.97
CA PHE A 41 -18.99 7.14 -4.11
C PHE A 41 -20.47 7.23 -3.75
N THR A 42 -21.24 7.79 -4.66
CA THR A 42 -22.70 7.87 -4.54
C THR A 42 -23.31 6.61 -5.16
N GLN A 43 -24.06 5.86 -4.35
CA GLN A 43 -24.78 4.68 -4.81
C GLN A 43 -26.01 5.07 -5.64
N SER A 44 -26.52 4.12 -6.45
CA SER A 44 -27.70 4.31 -7.29
C SER A 44 -29.00 4.65 -6.54
N ASN A 45 -29.04 4.43 -5.22
CA ASN A 45 -30.13 4.83 -4.33
C ASN A 45 -29.96 6.26 -3.78
N GLY A 46 -28.97 7.02 -4.25
CA GLY A 46 -28.66 8.38 -3.80
C GLY A 46 -27.96 8.48 -2.46
N SER A 47 -27.50 7.37 -1.88
CA SER A 47 -26.71 7.40 -0.63
C SER A 47 -25.22 7.49 -0.92
N ASP A 48 -24.53 8.34 -0.18
CA ASP A 48 -23.07 8.48 -0.26
C ASP A 48 -22.40 7.43 0.65
N VAL A 49 -21.40 6.75 0.11
CA VAL A 49 -20.56 5.80 0.84
C VAL A 49 -19.13 6.28 0.80
N THR A 50 -18.55 6.45 1.99
CA THR A 50 -17.13 6.72 2.16
C THR A 50 -16.47 5.46 2.69
N ILE A 51 -15.44 4.96 2.01
CA ILE A 51 -14.61 3.88 2.52
C ILE A 51 -13.32 4.50 3.06
N ASP A 52 -12.95 4.19 4.29
CA ASP A 52 -11.63 4.50 4.84
C ASP A 52 -10.80 3.21 4.78
N TYR A 53 -9.85 3.15 3.84
CA TYR A 53 -8.98 1.99 3.69
C TYR A 53 -7.56 2.35 4.11
N ARG A 54 -7.06 1.60 5.10
CA ARG A 54 -5.71 1.71 5.66
C ARG A 54 -5.07 0.34 5.64
N GLU A 55 -3.86 0.29 5.12
CA GLU A 55 -3.07 -0.94 5.09
C GLU A 55 -1.69 -0.69 5.72
N HIS A 56 -1.30 -1.64 6.57
CA HIS A 56 0.01 -1.68 7.20
C HIS A 56 0.71 -2.97 6.77
N SER A 57 1.77 -2.83 5.98
CA SER A 57 2.48 -3.95 5.38
C SER A 57 3.92 -3.98 5.86
N ALA A 58 4.32 -5.10 6.47
CA ALA A 58 5.70 -5.39 6.86
C ALA A 58 6.34 -6.27 5.78
N LEU A 59 7.55 -5.92 5.36
CA LEU A 59 8.33 -6.64 4.36
C LEU A 59 9.61 -7.14 5.02
N VAL A 60 9.93 -8.41 4.78
CA VAL A 60 11.20 -9.01 5.19
C VAL A 60 11.78 -9.74 3.99
N GLY A 61 12.99 -9.35 3.60
CA GLY A 61 13.71 -9.87 2.46
C GLY A 61 15.15 -10.25 2.80
N ALA A 62 15.72 -11.11 1.96
CA ALA A 62 17.14 -11.44 1.97
C ALA A 62 17.66 -11.42 0.53
N VAL A 63 18.80 -10.77 0.33
CA VAL A 63 19.45 -10.63 -0.97
C VAL A 63 20.82 -11.31 -0.92
N VAL A 64 21.04 -12.24 -1.84
CA VAL A 64 22.36 -12.85 -2.07
C VAL A 64 23.08 -12.06 -3.15
N LYS A 65 24.27 -11.53 -2.83
CA LYS A 65 25.13 -10.77 -3.73
C LYS A 65 26.18 -11.72 -4.32
N PHE A 66 26.32 -11.70 -5.64
CA PHE A 66 27.30 -12.49 -6.40
C PHE A 66 28.30 -11.57 -7.09
#